data_AF-S8DG26-F1
#
_entry.id   AF-S8DG26-F1
#
_cell.length_a   1.000
_cell.length_b   1.000
_cell.length_c   1.000
_cell.angle_alpha   90.00
_cell.angle_beta   90.00
_cell.angle_gamma   90.00
#
_symmetry.space_group_name_H-M   'P 1'
#
loop_
_entity.id
_entity.type
_entity.pdbx_description
1 polymer ?
#
loop_
_entity_poly.entity_id
_entity_poly.type
_entity_poly.pdbx_seq_one_letter_code
_entity_poly.pdbx_strand_id
1 'polypeptide(L)'
;MNAHPDAVLPHEELGLQQFNRLAKRILEGDGDHVFDFTRAVLAGRYFDEIDAQERRIYLDGLYGLTHPTVGPRDVPLARDQYRISRDYDSILGYSETLPYNQTIGIFPVPPLQETLSKAVHITVPCRNRSGDLVHIDLGRIPNAVFAKVGARGKCNIVFPALYPTSVSTMVGRELNLIFYQEVLRPALLAIDLDQVGHWPPDYAAAERRARDHQGRYHFGSIDVPVDKLPELVIEMKLLMANIREFRGAFFYHEVRGVKGGSGHDPEDDEDVREAFDEVCEYLDWNSIPAETRDQFYIDIGIEIRRPGHVMHWRSGNHLNVLRNVLPSATDPQRHAIMKSPNFHHDAASQLTDFAGFRVAPLTRGAADGVAYINVYSTEKEIHYQLHKGMFARAKPRELLPQAIKMLSKRINEWTKSFFASTGVEGNTPQEAAARCEIRVRMRQYDQVLRHWDDALVQQLTSSIPSKVWWTFKWNRATAC
;
A
#
# COMPACT_ATOMS: atom_id res chain seq x y z
N MET A 1 36.08 20.07 -23.35
CA MET A 1 35.62 21.36 -22.78
C MET A 1 34.89 21.02 -21.48
N ASN A 2 35.29 21.56 -20.33
CA ASN A 2 34.66 21.23 -19.05
C ASN A 2 33.25 21.81 -19.00
N ALA A 3 32.27 20.97 -19.30
CA ALA A 3 30.85 21.28 -19.24
C ALA A 3 30.43 21.50 -17.78
N HIS A 4 30.36 22.75 -17.35
CA HIS A 4 29.80 23.11 -16.04
C HIS A 4 28.33 22.64 -15.96
N PRO A 5 27.86 22.05 -14.84
CA PRO A 5 26.46 21.63 -14.69
C PRO A 5 25.47 22.80 -14.83
N ASP A 6 25.88 24.00 -14.40
CA ASP A 6 25.07 25.24 -14.50
C ASP A 6 25.32 26.04 -15.79
N ALA A 7 25.91 25.44 -16.83
CA ALA A 7 26.07 26.13 -18.11
C ALA A 7 24.70 26.52 -18.69
N VAL A 8 24.56 27.80 -19.07
CA VAL A 8 23.38 28.30 -19.77
C VAL A 8 23.43 27.79 -21.20
N LEU A 9 22.57 26.83 -21.53
CA LEU A 9 22.44 26.22 -22.85
C LEU A 9 21.08 26.58 -23.46
N PRO A 10 20.95 26.63 -24.79
CA PRO A 10 19.64 26.61 -25.44
C PRO A 10 18.83 25.44 -24.90
N HIS A 11 17.57 25.71 -24.55
CA HIS A 11 16.67 24.69 -24.05
C HIS A 11 15.81 24.13 -25.17
N GLU A 12 15.51 22.85 -25.07
CA GLU A 12 14.52 22.17 -25.88
C GLU A 12 13.52 21.46 -24.98
N GLU A 13 12.26 21.75 -25.20
CA GLU A 13 11.15 21.16 -24.47
C GLU A 13 10.62 19.94 -25.23
N LEU A 14 10.61 18.79 -24.57
CA LEU A 14 10.22 17.51 -25.15
C LEU A 14 9.12 16.86 -24.32
N GLY A 15 8.09 16.37 -25.01
CA GLY A 15 7.20 15.35 -24.45
C GLY A 15 7.87 13.98 -24.35
N LEU A 16 7.28 13.06 -23.58
CA LEU A 16 7.85 11.72 -23.34
C LEU A 16 8.13 10.93 -24.63
N GLN A 17 7.25 11.04 -25.64
CA GLN A 17 7.45 10.35 -26.92
C GLN A 17 8.60 10.97 -27.72
N GLN A 18 8.77 12.29 -27.68
CA GLN A 18 9.89 12.97 -28.35
C GLN A 18 11.21 12.61 -27.65
N PHE A 19 11.22 12.61 -26.32
CA PHE A 19 12.37 12.17 -25.53
C PHE A 19 12.78 10.73 -25.87
N ASN A 20 11.83 9.79 -25.92
CA ASN A 20 12.14 8.40 -26.29
C ASN A 20 12.72 8.27 -27.70
N ARG A 21 12.24 9.08 -28.65
CA ARG A 21 12.79 9.13 -30.01
C ARG A 21 14.20 9.71 -30.05
N LEU A 22 14.47 10.75 -29.26
CA LEU A 22 15.80 11.34 -29.12
C LEU A 22 16.77 10.31 -28.51
N ALA A 23 16.39 9.69 -27.39
CA ALA A 23 17.20 8.69 -26.71
C ALA A 23 17.55 7.51 -27.62
N LYS A 24 16.57 7.02 -28.40
CA LYS A 24 16.78 5.97 -29.42
C LYS A 24 17.76 6.43 -30.50
N ARG A 25 17.59 7.64 -31.04
CA ARG A 25 18.46 8.19 -32.10
C ARG A 25 19.92 8.27 -31.63
N ILE A 26 20.16 8.71 -30.40
CA ILE A 26 21.51 8.81 -29.82
C ILE A 26 22.16 7.43 -29.70
N LEU A 27 21.39 6.40 -29.31
CA LEU A 27 21.90 5.02 -29.24
C LEU A 27 22.19 4.39 -30.61
N GLU A 28 21.51 4.84 -31.67
CA GLU A 28 21.63 4.32 -33.04
C GLU A 28 22.63 5.09 -33.92
N GLY A 29 23.26 6.16 -33.43
CA GLY A 29 24.21 6.99 -34.21
C GLY A 29 25.58 6.33 -34.44
N ASP A 30 26.57 7.13 -34.88
CA ASP A 30 28.02 6.78 -34.94
C ASP A 30 28.86 7.55 -33.88
N GLY A 31 29.79 6.89 -33.13
CA GLY A 31 30.53 7.49 -31.98
C GLY A 31 30.41 6.79 -30.60
N ASP A 32 30.64 7.54 -29.50
CA ASP A 32 30.53 7.04 -28.10
C ASP A 32 29.07 7.15 -27.59
N HIS A 33 28.18 6.37 -28.21
CA HIS A 33 26.74 6.38 -27.96
C HIS A 33 26.33 6.18 -26.51
N VAL A 34 27.12 5.40 -25.76
CA VAL A 34 26.79 5.06 -24.38
C VAL A 34 26.94 6.29 -23.48
N PHE A 35 28.04 7.03 -23.64
CA PHE A 35 28.27 8.26 -22.89
C PHE A 35 27.23 9.32 -23.24
N ASP A 36 26.97 9.54 -24.54
CA ASP A 36 26.01 10.54 -24.99
C ASP A 36 24.57 10.20 -24.60
N PHE A 37 24.18 8.93 -24.66
CA PHE A 37 22.88 8.47 -24.17
C PHE A 37 22.73 8.72 -22.67
N THR A 38 23.74 8.36 -21.89
CA THR A 38 23.74 8.56 -20.43
C THR A 38 23.62 10.04 -20.10
N ARG A 39 24.38 10.90 -20.80
CA ARG A 39 24.33 12.36 -20.64
C ARG A 39 22.97 12.93 -21.01
N ALA A 40 22.35 12.47 -22.10
CA ALA A 40 21.02 12.91 -22.51
C ALA A 40 19.93 12.49 -21.51
N VAL A 41 19.93 11.22 -21.09
CA VAL A 41 18.86 10.64 -20.29
C VAL A 41 18.92 11.04 -18.81
N LEU A 42 20.12 11.06 -18.22
CA LEU A 42 20.29 11.32 -16.78
C LEU A 42 20.64 12.78 -16.48
N ALA A 43 21.42 13.43 -17.34
CA ALA A 43 21.84 14.83 -17.14
C ALA A 43 21.02 15.84 -17.97
N GLY A 44 20.12 15.37 -18.84
CA GLY A 44 19.26 16.24 -19.65
C GLY A 44 20.06 17.07 -20.65
N ARG A 45 21.16 16.54 -21.21
CA ARG A 45 22.03 17.26 -22.14
C ARG A 45 22.40 16.42 -23.34
N TYR A 46 22.30 16.96 -24.53
CA TYR A 46 22.76 16.28 -25.74
C TYR A 46 23.40 17.27 -26.71
N PHE A 47 24.24 16.77 -27.61
CA PHE A 47 24.80 17.57 -28.70
C PHE A 47 23.91 17.44 -29.93
N ASP A 48 23.41 18.56 -30.42
CA ASP A 48 22.65 18.62 -31.66
C ASP A 48 23.62 18.77 -32.83
N GLU A 49 23.71 17.73 -33.65
CA GLU A 49 24.59 17.71 -34.83
C GLU A 49 24.13 18.68 -35.92
N ILE A 50 22.83 19.01 -35.99
CA ILE A 50 22.29 19.90 -37.01
C ILE A 50 22.73 21.33 -36.74
N ASP A 51 22.61 21.76 -35.49
CA ASP A 51 22.97 23.10 -35.05
C ASP A 51 24.42 23.20 -34.53
N ALA A 52 25.15 22.07 -34.51
CA ALA A 52 26.49 21.93 -33.94
C ALA A 52 26.64 22.52 -32.52
N GLN A 53 25.63 22.36 -31.66
CA GLN A 53 25.58 22.96 -30.32
C GLN A 53 25.06 22.00 -29.25
N GLU A 54 25.51 22.17 -28.01
CA GLU A 54 24.96 21.44 -26.87
C GLU A 54 23.65 22.07 -26.39
N ARG A 55 22.63 21.24 -26.16
CA ARG A 55 21.29 21.65 -25.72
C ARG A 55 20.92 21.03 -24.39
N ARG A 56 20.02 21.71 -23.68
CA ARG A 56 19.39 21.23 -22.44
C ARG A 56 17.98 20.73 -22.70
N ILE A 57 17.68 19.52 -22.25
CA ILE A 57 16.38 18.89 -22.36
C ILE A 57 15.54 19.27 -21.15
N TYR A 58 14.36 19.82 -21.39
CA TYR A 58 13.29 19.96 -20.41
C TYR A 58 12.17 19.00 -20.81
N LEU A 59 11.71 18.19 -19.85
CA LEU A 59 10.62 17.26 -20.08
C LEU A 59 9.31 17.88 -19.59
N ASP A 60 8.38 18.08 -20.52
CA ASP A 60 6.98 18.32 -20.20
C ASP A 60 6.25 16.97 -20.29
N GLY A 61 5.90 16.40 -19.13
CA GLY A 61 5.18 15.14 -19.07
C GLY A 61 3.79 15.20 -19.70
N LEU A 62 3.19 16.39 -19.77
CA LEU A 62 1.82 16.64 -20.25
C LEU A 62 1.75 16.92 -21.75
N TYR A 63 2.88 17.23 -22.38
CA TYR A 63 2.93 17.59 -23.79
C TYR A 63 2.38 16.48 -24.70
N GLY A 64 1.39 16.82 -25.52
CA GLY A 64 0.79 15.93 -26.51
C GLY A 64 -0.10 14.82 -25.93
N LEU A 65 -0.47 14.90 -24.64
CA LEU A 65 -1.42 13.96 -24.04
C LEU A 65 -2.86 14.29 -24.42
N THR A 66 -3.65 13.25 -24.68
CA THR A 66 -5.09 13.36 -25.00
C THR A 66 -5.94 13.24 -23.75
N HIS A 67 -7.07 13.93 -23.70
CA HIS A 67 -8.11 13.71 -22.69
C HIS A 67 -9.10 12.64 -23.19
N PRO A 68 -9.20 11.48 -22.51
CA PRO A 68 -10.20 10.48 -22.86
C PRO A 68 -11.62 10.93 -22.41
N THR A 69 -12.64 10.37 -23.03
CA THR A 69 -14.04 10.50 -22.59
C THR A 69 -14.45 9.31 -21.74
N VAL A 70 -15.53 9.42 -20.97
CA VAL A 70 -16.09 8.23 -20.31
C VAL A 70 -16.60 7.23 -21.34
N GLY A 71 -16.32 5.95 -21.13
CA GLY A 71 -16.86 4.87 -21.94
C GLY A 71 -18.14 4.27 -21.35
N PRO A 72 -18.96 3.60 -22.18
CA PRO A 72 -20.11 2.85 -21.69
C PRO A 72 -19.70 1.69 -20.76
N ARG A 73 -20.60 1.35 -19.83
CA ARG A 73 -20.35 0.39 -18.74
C ARG A 73 -20.30 -1.07 -19.23
N ASP A 74 -21.25 -1.45 -20.08
CA ASP A 74 -21.47 -2.86 -20.48
C ASP A 74 -20.82 -3.25 -21.80
N VAL A 75 -19.97 -2.39 -22.36
CA VAL A 75 -19.32 -2.61 -23.64
C VAL A 75 -17.81 -2.49 -23.45
N PRO A 76 -16.98 -3.26 -24.19
CA PRO A 76 -15.54 -3.07 -24.19
C PRO A 76 -15.17 -1.61 -24.48
N LEU A 77 -14.29 -1.05 -23.67
CA LEU A 77 -13.83 0.33 -23.81
C LEU A 77 -13.11 0.53 -25.15
N ALA A 78 -13.49 1.57 -25.88
CA ALA A 78 -12.71 2.06 -26.99
C ALA A 78 -11.39 2.69 -26.49
N ARG A 79 -10.41 2.86 -27.40
CA ARG A 79 -9.07 3.35 -27.05
C ARG A 79 -9.04 4.79 -26.53
N ASP A 80 -10.05 5.58 -26.87
CA ASP A 80 -10.26 6.97 -26.45
C ASP A 80 -11.15 7.08 -25.21
N GLN A 81 -11.58 5.96 -24.63
CA GLN A 81 -12.48 5.91 -23.49
C GLN A 81 -11.80 5.43 -22.20
N TYR A 82 -12.25 5.94 -21.05
CA TYR A 82 -11.88 5.42 -19.73
C TYR A 82 -13.10 4.85 -18.99
N ARG A 83 -12.82 4.06 -17.96
CA ARG A 83 -13.81 3.56 -16.99
C ARG A 83 -13.36 3.88 -15.58
N ILE A 84 -14.35 4.14 -14.74
CA ILE A 84 -14.21 4.26 -13.30
C ILE A 84 -14.80 2.99 -12.67
N SER A 85 -14.07 2.37 -11.76
CA SER A 85 -14.57 1.30 -10.91
C SER A 85 -14.26 1.61 -9.46
N ARG A 86 -14.99 1.00 -8.55
CA ARG A 86 -14.79 1.15 -7.11
C ARG A 86 -14.69 -0.21 -6.45
N ASP A 87 -13.94 -0.29 -5.36
CA ASP A 87 -13.72 -1.54 -4.64
C ASP A 87 -13.53 -1.33 -3.14
N TYR A 88 -13.73 -2.41 -2.39
CA TYR A 88 -13.41 -2.52 -0.97
C TYR A 88 -12.12 -3.32 -0.79
N ASP A 89 -11.05 -2.69 -0.32
CA ASP A 89 -9.73 -3.30 -0.23
C ASP A 89 -9.49 -3.99 1.12
N SER A 90 -9.94 -3.40 2.23
CA SER A 90 -9.88 -4.08 3.53
C SER A 90 -10.82 -3.48 4.58
N ILE A 91 -11.26 -4.33 5.52
CA ILE A 91 -11.93 -3.93 6.76
C ILE A 91 -10.92 -4.04 7.89
N LEU A 92 -10.85 -2.99 8.71
CA LEU A 92 -9.90 -2.88 9.81
C LEU A 92 -10.60 -2.40 11.07
N GLY A 93 -10.36 -3.06 12.17
CA GLY A 93 -10.93 -2.66 13.45
C GLY A 93 -10.28 -3.37 14.61
N TYR A 94 -10.76 -3.09 15.80
CA TYR A 94 -10.33 -3.80 16.99
C TYR A 94 -11.53 -4.12 17.84
N SER A 95 -11.46 -5.23 18.57
CA SER A 95 -12.50 -5.65 19.49
C SER A 95 -11.90 -6.45 20.65
N GLU A 96 -12.75 -6.71 21.63
CA GLU A 96 -12.44 -7.54 22.77
C GLU A 96 -12.76 -9.03 22.56
N THR A 97 -13.19 -9.39 21.35
CA THR A 97 -13.64 -10.73 20.95
C THR A 97 -12.89 -11.24 19.70
N LEU A 98 -13.21 -12.45 19.25
CA LEU A 98 -12.77 -13.01 17.98
C LEU A 98 -14.02 -13.19 17.09
N PRO A 99 -14.51 -12.11 16.46
CA PRO A 99 -15.84 -12.06 15.84
C PRO A 99 -15.81 -12.67 14.44
N TYR A 100 -15.56 -13.98 14.31
CA TYR A 100 -15.36 -14.63 13.01
C TYR A 100 -16.44 -15.68 12.72
N ASN A 101 -16.96 -15.69 11.49
CA ASN A 101 -17.92 -16.70 11.01
C ASN A 101 -17.24 -17.98 10.47
N GLN A 102 -15.91 -18.08 10.57
CA GLN A 102 -15.12 -19.18 10.03
C GLN A 102 -13.99 -19.58 10.99
N THR A 103 -13.56 -20.83 10.86
CA THR A 103 -12.40 -21.38 11.57
C THR A 103 -11.17 -20.47 11.40
N ILE A 104 -10.44 -20.24 12.50
CA ILE A 104 -9.20 -19.47 12.48
C ILE A 104 -8.01 -20.38 12.74
N GLY A 105 -6.89 -20.10 12.07
CA GLY A 105 -5.62 -20.77 12.34
C GLY A 105 -4.80 -19.93 13.30
N ILE A 106 -4.67 -20.37 14.56
CA ILE A 106 -3.86 -19.70 15.57
C ILE A 106 -2.40 -20.13 15.45
N PHE A 107 -1.46 -19.20 15.61
CA PHE A 107 -0.03 -19.47 15.57
C PHE A 107 0.53 -19.74 16.98
N PRO A 108 1.03 -20.96 17.27
CA PRO A 108 1.77 -21.22 18.52
C PRO A 108 3.04 -20.37 18.68
N VAL A 109 3.68 -20.05 17.56
CA VAL A 109 4.82 -19.12 17.47
C VAL A 109 4.44 -18.00 16.51
N PRO A 110 4.36 -16.73 16.96
CA PRO A 110 3.94 -15.61 16.11
C PRO A 110 4.88 -15.38 14.92
N PRO A 111 4.35 -15.20 13.69
CA PRO A 111 5.13 -14.75 12.55
C PRO A 111 5.66 -13.32 12.76
N LEU A 112 6.93 -13.19 13.14
CA LEU A 112 7.51 -11.90 13.54
C LEU A 112 7.50 -10.86 12.40
N GLN A 113 7.64 -11.30 11.14
CA GLN A 113 7.66 -10.41 9.97
C GLN A 113 6.30 -9.76 9.69
N GLU A 114 5.22 -10.30 10.24
CA GLU A 114 3.85 -9.81 10.03
C GLU A 114 3.34 -8.92 11.18
N THR A 115 4.20 -8.67 12.18
CA THR A 115 3.93 -7.76 13.30
C THR A 115 3.52 -6.38 12.78
N LEU A 116 2.47 -5.81 13.39
CA LEU A 116 2.04 -4.47 13.07
C LEU A 116 3.09 -3.46 13.57
N SER A 117 3.78 -2.82 12.62
CA SER A 117 4.91 -1.93 12.89
C SER A 117 4.82 -0.60 12.15
N LYS A 118 3.85 -0.47 11.24
CA LYS A 118 3.56 0.75 10.49
C LYS A 118 2.26 1.35 11.00
N ALA A 119 2.13 2.66 10.89
CA ALA A 119 0.90 3.35 11.22
C ALA A 119 -0.26 2.80 10.38
N VAL A 120 -1.37 2.48 11.03
CA VAL A 120 -2.63 2.10 10.37
C VAL A 120 -3.68 3.20 10.50
N HIS A 121 -3.33 4.34 11.07
CA HIS A 121 -4.22 5.48 11.21
C HIS A 121 -5.51 5.16 12.00
N ILE A 122 -5.44 4.10 12.82
CA ILE A 122 -6.46 3.71 13.80
C ILE A 122 -5.82 3.91 15.17
N THR A 123 -6.42 4.79 15.96
CA THR A 123 -5.90 5.15 17.27
C THR A 123 -6.77 4.62 18.40
N VAL A 124 -6.13 4.07 19.42
CA VAL A 124 -6.81 3.56 20.63
C VAL A 124 -6.34 4.33 21.86
N PRO A 125 -7.19 4.48 22.89
CA PRO A 125 -6.79 5.12 24.13
C PRO A 125 -5.79 4.23 24.90
N CYS A 126 -4.64 4.77 25.27
CA CYS A 126 -3.58 4.12 26.04
C CYS A 126 -3.05 5.04 27.13
N ARG A 127 -2.57 4.49 28.25
CA ARG A 127 -1.91 5.32 29.28
C ARG A 127 -0.46 5.60 28.90
N ASN A 128 -0.04 6.85 28.98
CA ASN A 128 1.36 7.24 28.81
C ASN A 128 2.17 6.99 30.10
N ARG A 129 3.46 7.38 30.13
CA ARG A 129 4.33 7.25 31.33
C ARG A 129 3.82 8.01 32.56
N SER A 130 3.10 9.11 32.34
CA SER A 130 2.51 9.95 33.38
C SER A 130 1.16 9.42 33.89
N GLY A 131 0.60 8.39 33.24
CA GLY A 131 -0.71 7.83 33.54
C GLY A 131 -1.87 8.46 32.76
N ASP A 132 -1.62 9.50 31.97
CA ASP A 132 -2.64 10.19 31.17
C ASP A 132 -3.13 9.30 30.02
N LEU A 133 -4.42 9.42 29.71
CA LEU A 133 -5.00 8.76 28.55
C LEU A 133 -4.66 9.53 27.27
N VAL A 134 -4.00 8.86 26.33
CA VAL A 134 -3.62 9.40 25.02
C VAL A 134 -4.03 8.45 23.91
N HIS A 135 -4.43 9.00 22.76
CA HIS A 135 -4.77 8.19 21.59
C HIS A 135 -3.51 7.85 20.79
N ILE A 136 -3.21 6.56 20.69
CA ILE A 136 -1.99 6.05 20.05
C ILE A 136 -2.38 5.16 18.88
N ASP A 137 -1.69 5.34 17.75
CA ASP A 137 -1.84 4.47 16.59
C ASP A 137 -1.51 3.01 16.94
N LEU A 138 -2.37 2.07 16.54
CA LEU A 138 -2.20 0.64 16.82
C LEU A 138 -0.82 0.10 16.43
N GLY A 139 -0.26 0.58 15.31
CA GLY A 139 1.06 0.18 14.84
C GLY A 139 2.22 0.71 15.66
N ARG A 140 1.96 1.46 16.74
CA ARG A 140 2.95 1.89 17.74
C ARG A 140 2.82 1.15 19.07
N ILE A 141 1.81 0.30 19.23
CA ILE A 141 1.58 -0.48 20.45
C ILE A 141 2.17 -1.88 20.25
N PRO A 142 2.87 -2.44 21.26
CA PRO A 142 3.35 -3.81 21.20
C PRO A 142 2.24 -4.81 20.86
N ASN A 143 2.48 -5.65 19.87
CA ASN A 143 1.51 -6.64 19.39
C ASN A 143 2.20 -7.91 18.86
N ALA A 144 1.43 -8.98 18.76
CA ALA A 144 1.85 -10.24 18.16
C ALA A 144 0.79 -10.72 17.17
N VAL A 145 1.22 -11.24 16.02
CA VAL A 145 0.31 -11.92 15.09
C VAL A 145 -0.19 -13.18 15.77
N PHE A 146 -1.49 -13.25 15.97
CA PHE A 146 -2.14 -14.29 16.76
C PHE A 146 -2.75 -15.36 15.86
N ALA A 147 -3.48 -14.95 14.83
CA ALA A 147 -4.18 -15.89 13.96
C ALA A 147 -4.29 -15.40 12.52
N LYS A 148 -4.47 -16.37 11.61
CA LYS A 148 -4.98 -16.15 10.25
C LYS A 148 -6.45 -16.57 10.21
N VAL A 149 -7.25 -15.92 9.36
CA VAL A 149 -8.68 -16.14 9.26
C VAL A 149 -9.00 -16.41 7.79
N GLY A 150 -9.24 -17.68 7.47
CA GLY A 150 -9.31 -18.14 6.08
C GLY A 150 -8.05 -17.74 5.30
N ALA A 151 -8.23 -17.34 4.04
CA ALA A 151 -7.14 -16.90 3.18
C ALA A 151 -6.83 -15.39 3.29
N ARG A 152 -7.69 -14.60 3.96
CA ARG A 152 -7.73 -13.13 3.76
C ARG A 152 -7.66 -12.32 5.05
N GLY A 153 -8.02 -12.90 6.17
CA GLY A 153 -8.01 -12.22 7.45
C GLY A 153 -6.75 -12.51 8.26
N LYS A 154 -6.37 -11.52 9.06
CA LYS A 154 -5.30 -11.59 10.05
C LYS A 154 -5.81 -10.99 11.35
N CYS A 155 -5.45 -11.63 12.45
CA CYS A 155 -5.70 -11.16 13.80
C CYS A 155 -4.37 -10.95 14.51
N ASN A 156 -4.17 -9.76 15.07
CA ASN A 156 -3.09 -9.49 16.02
C ASN A 156 -3.69 -9.37 17.42
N ILE A 157 -2.98 -9.86 18.43
CA ILE A 157 -3.23 -9.47 19.81
C ILE A 157 -2.38 -8.25 20.15
N VAL A 158 -2.99 -7.24 20.74
CA VAL A 158 -2.36 -5.95 21.07
C VAL A 158 -2.24 -5.85 22.59
N PHE A 159 -1.09 -5.35 23.08
CA PHE A 159 -0.74 -5.30 24.51
C PHE A 159 -0.50 -3.86 24.99
N PRO A 160 -1.56 -3.12 25.37
CA PRO A 160 -1.44 -1.72 25.80
C PRO A 160 -0.56 -1.51 27.03
N ALA A 161 -0.53 -2.47 27.96
CA ALA A 161 0.29 -2.38 29.18
C ALA A 161 1.81 -2.34 28.92
N LEU A 162 2.25 -2.73 27.72
CA LEU A 162 3.64 -2.64 27.29
C LEU A 162 3.99 -1.28 26.65
N TYR A 163 3.00 -0.39 26.46
CA TYR A 163 3.20 0.97 26.00
C TYR A 163 3.33 1.93 27.20
N PRO A 164 4.21 2.96 27.17
CA PRO A 164 5.27 3.25 26.20
C PRO A 164 6.64 2.72 26.66
N THR A 165 6.66 1.66 27.47
CA THR A 165 7.87 1.12 28.07
C THR A 165 8.67 0.30 27.07
N SER A 166 8.01 -0.33 26.09
CA SER A 166 8.68 -1.04 25.01
C SER A 166 9.32 -0.11 23.98
N VAL A 167 10.55 -0.42 23.59
CA VAL A 167 11.27 0.23 22.48
C VAL A 167 10.80 -0.31 21.12
N SER A 168 10.12 -1.46 21.11
CA SER A 168 9.70 -2.18 19.91
C SER A 168 8.20 -2.46 19.92
N THR A 169 7.56 -2.41 18.76
CA THR A 169 6.17 -2.87 18.60
C THR A 169 6.07 -4.39 18.53
N MET A 170 7.20 -5.08 18.36
CA MET A 170 7.28 -6.53 18.39
C MET A 170 7.45 -7.04 19.81
N VAL A 171 6.58 -7.98 20.19
CA VAL A 171 6.67 -8.69 21.46
C VAL A 171 7.85 -9.66 21.44
N GLY A 172 8.70 -9.56 22.47
CA GLY A 172 9.90 -10.39 22.60
C GLY A 172 9.60 -11.86 22.92
N ARG A 173 10.61 -12.70 22.74
CA ARG A 173 10.51 -14.17 22.95
C ARG A 173 10.02 -14.55 24.35
N GLU A 174 10.49 -13.86 25.39
CA GLU A 174 10.12 -14.14 26.79
C GLU A 174 8.61 -13.96 27.02
N LEU A 175 8.04 -12.86 26.52
CA LEU A 175 6.60 -12.61 26.63
C LEU A 175 5.78 -13.56 25.76
N ASN A 176 6.27 -13.96 24.58
CA ASN A 176 5.60 -14.98 23.76
C ASN A 176 5.59 -16.35 24.46
N LEU A 177 6.65 -16.69 25.19
CA LEU A 177 6.72 -17.90 26.01
C LEU A 177 5.68 -17.85 27.13
N ILE A 178 5.60 -16.75 27.88
CA ILE A 178 4.62 -16.55 28.95
C ILE A 178 3.20 -16.63 28.38
N PHE A 179 2.93 -15.92 27.28
CA PHE A 179 1.64 -15.96 26.61
C PHE A 179 1.25 -17.39 26.20
N TYR A 180 2.17 -18.16 25.61
CA TYR A 180 1.87 -19.53 25.20
C TYR A 180 1.59 -20.45 26.40
N GLN A 181 2.46 -20.41 27.41
CA GLN A 181 2.45 -21.35 28.52
C GLN A 181 1.39 -21.04 29.58
N GLU A 182 1.14 -19.76 29.85
CA GLU A 182 0.26 -19.31 30.94
C GLU A 182 -1.11 -18.83 30.46
N VAL A 183 -1.26 -18.51 29.17
CA VAL A 183 -2.53 -18.01 28.61
C VAL A 183 -3.09 -18.97 27.57
N LEU A 184 -2.44 -19.08 26.41
CA LEU A 184 -3.03 -19.75 25.24
C LEU A 184 -3.24 -21.25 25.49
N ARG A 185 -2.20 -21.98 25.91
CA ARG A 185 -2.31 -23.43 26.11
C ARG A 185 -3.26 -23.80 27.27
N PRO A 186 -3.23 -23.13 28.44
CA PRO A 186 -4.21 -23.38 29.48
C PRO A 186 -5.65 -23.06 29.04
N ALA A 187 -5.86 -21.96 28.30
CA ALA A 187 -7.19 -21.63 27.78
C ALA A 187 -7.72 -22.71 26.81
N LEU A 188 -6.86 -23.24 25.93
CA LEU A 188 -7.23 -24.33 25.02
C LEU A 188 -7.59 -25.63 25.74
N LEU A 189 -6.93 -25.91 26.87
CA LEU A 189 -7.27 -27.06 27.72
C LEU A 189 -8.58 -26.84 28.48
N ALA A 190 -8.86 -25.61 28.92
CA ALA A 190 -10.06 -25.28 29.68
C ALA A 190 -11.35 -25.38 28.84
N ILE A 191 -11.29 -25.04 27.54
CA ILE A 191 -12.43 -25.13 26.62
C ILE A 191 -12.67 -26.54 26.04
N ASP A 192 -11.90 -27.52 26.52
CA ASP A 192 -11.92 -28.92 26.07
C ASP A 192 -11.87 -29.02 24.53
N LEU A 193 -10.85 -28.42 23.92
CA LEU A 193 -10.68 -28.48 22.47
C LEU A 193 -10.30 -29.90 22.05
N ASP A 194 -11.16 -30.58 21.31
CA ASP A 194 -10.95 -31.97 20.83
C ASP A 194 -9.56 -32.21 20.21
N GLN A 195 -9.04 -31.20 19.51
CA GLN A 195 -7.76 -31.24 18.80
C GLN A 195 -6.56 -30.79 19.64
N VAL A 196 -6.68 -30.66 20.97
CA VAL A 196 -5.59 -30.18 21.83
C VAL A 196 -4.30 -31.01 21.70
N GLY A 197 -4.41 -32.30 21.33
CA GLY A 197 -3.27 -33.18 21.05
C GLY A 197 -2.39 -32.73 19.87
N HIS A 198 -2.90 -31.89 18.97
CA HIS A 198 -2.12 -31.31 17.86
C HIS A 198 -1.28 -30.10 18.28
N TRP A 199 -1.55 -29.56 19.47
CA TRP A 199 -0.87 -28.39 20.01
C TRP A 199 0.45 -28.78 20.69
N PRO A 200 1.53 -28.01 20.48
CA PRO A 200 2.79 -28.25 21.18
C PRO A 200 2.63 -28.24 22.71
N PRO A 201 3.30 -29.15 23.45
CA PRO A 201 3.17 -29.20 24.90
C PRO A 201 3.73 -27.97 25.62
N ASP A 202 4.70 -27.28 25.02
CA ASP A 202 5.31 -26.06 25.52
C ASP A 202 5.80 -25.18 24.37
N TYR A 203 6.22 -23.95 24.69
CA TYR A 203 6.69 -22.99 23.69
C TYR A 203 8.00 -23.43 23.03
N ALA A 204 8.88 -24.13 23.74
CA ALA A 204 10.14 -24.61 23.17
C ALA A 204 9.90 -25.70 22.10
N ALA A 205 8.90 -26.58 22.31
CA ALA A 205 8.44 -27.54 21.33
C ALA A 205 7.80 -26.85 20.12
N ALA A 206 7.02 -25.79 20.35
CA ALA A 206 6.48 -24.96 19.27
C ALA A 206 7.59 -24.32 18.42
N GLU A 207 8.61 -23.72 19.06
CA GLU A 207 9.77 -23.14 18.37
C GLU A 207 10.58 -24.18 17.59
N ARG A 208 10.81 -25.38 18.15
CA ARG A 208 11.49 -26.47 17.43
C ARG A 208 10.72 -26.89 16.19
N ARG A 209 9.38 -27.04 16.30
CA ARG A 209 8.51 -27.39 15.16
C ARG A 209 8.50 -26.30 14.09
N ALA A 210 8.62 -25.04 14.50
CA ALA A 210 8.64 -23.90 13.60
C ALA A 210 9.99 -23.69 12.89
N ARG A 211 11.03 -24.51 13.12
CA ARG A 211 12.34 -24.36 12.46
C ARG A 211 12.65 -25.53 11.54
N ASP A 212 13.21 -25.24 10.37
CA ASP A 212 13.79 -26.26 9.50
C ASP A 212 15.22 -26.65 9.93
N HIS A 213 15.80 -27.62 9.23
CA HIS A 213 17.18 -28.11 9.46
C HIS A 213 18.26 -27.03 9.28
N GLN A 214 17.95 -25.91 8.62
CA GLN A 214 18.85 -24.76 8.43
C GLN A 214 18.60 -23.67 9.49
N GLY A 215 17.68 -23.90 10.43
CA GLY A 215 17.29 -22.95 11.45
C GLY A 215 16.38 -21.82 10.94
N ARG A 216 15.83 -21.91 9.72
CA ARG A 216 14.87 -20.93 9.21
C ARG A 216 13.49 -21.20 9.78
N TYR A 217 12.76 -20.13 10.08
CA TYR A 217 11.41 -20.23 10.61
C TYR A 217 10.37 -20.49 9.53
N HIS A 218 9.50 -21.46 9.80
CA HIS A 218 8.27 -21.78 9.09
C HIS A 218 7.13 -21.79 10.11
N PHE A 219 6.27 -20.77 10.08
CA PHE A 219 5.24 -20.58 11.10
C PHE A 219 3.98 -21.37 10.74
N GLY A 220 3.80 -22.52 11.38
CA GLY A 220 2.57 -23.30 11.29
C GLY A 220 1.45 -22.72 12.15
N SER A 221 0.22 -22.79 11.67
CA SER A 221 -1.00 -22.49 12.43
C SER A 221 -1.75 -23.78 12.78
N ILE A 222 -2.57 -23.74 13.83
CA ILE A 222 -3.46 -24.82 14.22
C ILE A 222 -4.89 -24.26 14.30
N ASP A 223 -5.83 -24.99 13.72
CA ASP A 223 -7.19 -24.52 13.54
C ASP A 223 -8.01 -24.61 14.83
N VAL A 224 -8.83 -23.58 15.08
CA VAL A 224 -9.83 -23.54 16.16
C VAL A 224 -11.21 -23.29 15.53
N PRO A 225 -12.19 -24.18 15.78
CA PRO A 225 -13.56 -24.04 15.29
C PRO A 225 -14.26 -22.78 15.79
N VAL A 226 -15.22 -22.28 15.01
CA VAL A 226 -15.98 -21.04 15.29
C VAL A 226 -16.69 -21.08 16.63
N ASP A 227 -17.34 -22.20 16.93
CA ASP A 227 -18.13 -22.42 18.15
C ASP A 227 -17.29 -22.34 19.42
N LYS A 228 -15.97 -22.58 19.32
CA LYS A 228 -15.03 -22.53 20.45
C LYS A 228 -14.41 -21.14 20.67
N LEU A 229 -14.55 -20.21 19.73
CA LEU A 229 -13.92 -18.89 19.84
C LEU A 229 -14.41 -18.05 21.02
N PRO A 230 -15.72 -17.99 21.35
CA PRO A 230 -16.20 -17.22 22.50
C PRO A 230 -15.61 -17.71 23.83
N GLU A 231 -15.63 -19.02 24.07
CA GLU A 231 -15.08 -19.64 25.28
C GLU A 231 -13.57 -19.42 25.37
N LEU A 232 -12.85 -19.58 24.25
CA LEU A 232 -11.40 -19.35 24.20
C LEU A 232 -11.04 -17.91 24.62
N VAL A 233 -11.77 -16.92 24.10
CA VAL A 233 -11.53 -15.51 24.44
C VAL A 233 -11.78 -15.25 25.93
N ILE A 234 -12.84 -15.81 26.50
CA ILE A 234 -13.17 -15.64 27.92
C ILE A 234 -12.01 -16.16 28.78
N GLU A 235 -11.59 -17.41 28.55
CA GLU A 235 -10.49 -18.03 29.30
C GLU A 235 -9.17 -17.29 29.12
N MET A 236 -8.82 -16.92 27.89
CA MET A 236 -7.61 -16.13 27.63
C MET A 236 -7.63 -14.80 28.39
N LYS A 237 -8.75 -14.07 28.40
CA LYS A 237 -8.85 -12.78 29.09
C LYS A 237 -8.76 -12.93 30.61
N LEU A 238 -9.37 -13.97 31.18
CA LEU A 238 -9.25 -14.29 32.61
C LEU A 238 -7.78 -14.55 33.00
N LEU A 239 -7.06 -15.34 32.21
CA LEU A 239 -5.64 -15.64 32.45
C LEU A 239 -4.75 -14.39 32.25
N MET A 240 -4.98 -13.62 31.18
CA MET A 240 -4.23 -12.39 30.90
C MET A 240 -4.42 -11.31 31.97
N ALA A 241 -5.58 -11.22 32.62
CA ALA A 241 -5.83 -10.23 33.67
C ALA A 241 -4.86 -10.37 34.87
N ASN A 242 -4.38 -11.59 35.12
CA ASN A 242 -3.43 -11.90 36.19
C ASN A 242 -1.97 -11.58 35.82
N ILE A 243 -1.67 -11.35 34.55
CA ILE A 243 -0.33 -11.04 34.04
C ILE A 243 -0.25 -9.54 33.73
N ARG A 244 0.58 -8.82 34.48
CA ARG A 244 0.68 -7.35 34.42
C ARG A 244 0.88 -6.84 32.97
N GLU A 245 1.73 -7.53 32.22
CA GLU A 245 2.13 -7.22 30.85
C GLU A 245 0.99 -7.38 29.82
N PHE A 246 -0.05 -8.16 30.14
CA PHE A 246 -1.18 -8.45 29.25
C PHE A 246 -2.47 -7.73 29.64
N ARG A 247 -2.44 -6.87 30.67
CA ARG A 247 -3.62 -6.13 31.11
C ARG A 247 -4.17 -5.24 30.00
N GLY A 248 -5.48 -5.35 29.78
CA GLY A 248 -6.18 -4.61 28.74
C GLY A 248 -5.83 -5.04 27.33
N ALA A 249 -5.28 -6.25 27.14
CA ALA A 249 -5.05 -6.80 25.81
C ALA A 249 -6.37 -6.96 25.04
N PHE A 250 -6.32 -6.71 23.74
CA PHE A 250 -7.46 -6.80 22.82
C PHE A 250 -6.99 -7.29 21.45
N PHE A 251 -7.94 -7.54 20.54
CA PHE A 251 -7.67 -8.07 19.22
C PHE A 251 -7.80 -6.99 18.16
N TYR A 252 -6.81 -6.88 17.27
CA TYR A 252 -6.87 -6.11 16.05
C TYR A 252 -7.19 -7.05 14.88
N HIS A 253 -8.18 -6.67 14.08
CA HIS A 253 -8.68 -7.43 12.96
C HIS A 253 -8.39 -6.69 11.65
N GLU A 254 -7.78 -7.38 10.70
CA GLU A 254 -7.59 -6.92 9.32
C GLU A 254 -8.14 -8.00 8.40
N VAL A 255 -9.24 -7.72 7.71
CA VAL A 255 -9.81 -8.60 6.68
C VAL A 255 -9.60 -7.95 5.33
N ARG A 256 -8.84 -8.59 4.44
CA ARG A 256 -8.60 -8.07 3.10
C ARG A 256 -9.73 -8.47 2.16
N GLY A 257 -10.19 -7.52 1.37
CA GLY A 257 -11.06 -7.77 0.23
C GLY A 257 -10.36 -8.57 -0.86
N VAL A 258 -11.14 -9.01 -1.83
CA VAL A 258 -10.61 -9.69 -3.01
C VAL A 258 -10.10 -8.64 -3.97
N LYS A 259 -8.78 -8.62 -4.21
CA LYS A 259 -8.22 -7.79 -5.29
C LYS A 259 -8.89 -8.17 -6.61
N GLY A 260 -9.65 -7.23 -7.16
CA GLY A 260 -10.42 -7.42 -8.39
C GLY A 260 -11.69 -8.28 -8.26
N GLY A 261 -12.08 -8.69 -7.04
CA GLY A 261 -13.34 -9.42 -6.81
C GLY A 261 -14.45 -8.55 -6.23
N SER A 262 -14.12 -7.51 -5.45
CA SER A 262 -15.11 -6.52 -4.96
C SER A 262 -15.27 -5.31 -5.89
N GLY A 263 -14.82 -5.43 -7.14
CA GLY A 263 -14.90 -4.35 -8.12
C GLY A 263 -16.33 -4.16 -8.60
N HIS A 264 -16.90 -2.99 -8.33
CA HIS A 264 -18.29 -2.65 -8.60
C HIS A 264 -18.41 -1.26 -9.25
N ASP A 265 -19.58 -0.98 -9.79
CA ASP A 265 -19.96 0.34 -10.28
C ASP A 265 -20.13 1.32 -9.11
N PRO A 266 -19.38 2.43 -9.06
CA PRO A 266 -19.52 3.42 -8.01
C PRO A 266 -20.88 4.16 -8.00
N GLU A 267 -21.71 4.03 -9.04
CA GLU A 267 -23.03 4.68 -9.13
C GLU A 267 -24.21 3.70 -9.00
N ASP A 268 -23.95 2.40 -8.94
CA ASP A 268 -25.00 1.40 -8.69
C ASP A 268 -25.12 1.16 -7.18
N ASP A 269 -26.31 1.29 -6.59
CA ASP A 269 -26.53 1.07 -5.16
C ASP A 269 -26.57 -0.42 -4.80
N GLU A 270 -27.04 -1.27 -5.72
CA GLU A 270 -27.18 -2.71 -5.49
C GLU A 270 -25.81 -3.39 -5.54
N ASP A 271 -25.01 -3.13 -6.58
CA ASP A 271 -23.66 -3.67 -6.76
C ASP A 271 -22.75 -3.32 -5.56
N VAL A 272 -22.94 -2.12 -5.02
CA VAL A 272 -22.19 -1.62 -3.85
C VAL A 272 -22.58 -2.27 -2.54
N ARG A 273 -23.87 -2.55 -2.37
CA ARG A 273 -24.34 -3.30 -1.22
C ARG A 273 -23.87 -4.76 -1.30
N GLU A 274 -23.99 -5.41 -2.46
CA GLU A 274 -23.55 -6.79 -2.66
C GLU A 274 -22.04 -6.95 -2.42
N ALA A 275 -21.22 -6.06 -3.00
CA ALA A 275 -19.77 -6.07 -2.78
C ALA A 275 -19.40 -5.81 -1.30
N PHE A 276 -20.19 -5.00 -0.59
CA PHE A 276 -19.98 -4.75 0.84
C PHE A 276 -20.32 -5.96 1.69
N ASP A 277 -21.45 -6.62 1.40
CA ASP A 277 -21.88 -7.84 2.08
C ASP A 277 -20.82 -8.93 1.95
N GLU A 278 -20.26 -9.15 0.75
CA GLU A 278 -19.19 -10.14 0.51
C GLU A 278 -17.95 -9.87 1.39
N VAL A 279 -17.51 -8.62 1.49
CA VAL A 279 -16.33 -8.27 2.31
C VAL A 279 -16.64 -8.42 3.81
N CYS A 280 -17.90 -8.26 4.20
CA CYS A 280 -18.38 -8.37 5.58
C CYS A 280 -18.59 -9.82 6.05
N GLU A 281 -18.73 -10.80 5.14
CA GLU A 281 -19.05 -12.20 5.47
C GLU A 281 -18.09 -12.84 6.49
N TYR A 282 -16.84 -12.39 6.51
CA TYR A 282 -15.81 -12.94 7.40
C TYR A 282 -16.04 -12.66 8.88
N LEU A 283 -16.80 -11.62 9.22
CA LEU A 283 -16.99 -11.15 10.58
C LEU A 283 -18.42 -11.40 11.08
N ASP A 284 -18.54 -11.93 12.28
CA ASP A 284 -19.82 -11.95 13.00
C ASP A 284 -20.06 -10.56 13.61
N TRP A 285 -20.67 -9.68 12.85
CA TRP A 285 -20.99 -8.32 13.30
C TRP A 285 -21.94 -8.29 14.49
N ASN A 286 -22.74 -9.34 14.73
CA ASN A 286 -23.64 -9.38 15.88
C ASN A 286 -22.89 -9.65 17.19
N SER A 287 -21.72 -10.30 17.11
CA SER A 287 -20.84 -10.52 18.28
C SER A 287 -20.05 -9.28 18.70
N ILE A 288 -20.10 -8.19 17.91
CA ILE A 288 -19.38 -6.94 18.18
C ILE A 288 -20.37 -5.89 18.73
N PRO A 289 -20.11 -5.30 19.92
CA PRO A 289 -20.94 -4.23 20.45
C PRO A 289 -21.07 -3.06 19.46
N ALA A 290 -22.24 -2.41 19.41
CA ALA A 290 -22.55 -1.38 18.41
C ALA A 290 -21.54 -0.22 18.44
N GLU A 291 -21.16 0.24 19.64
CA GLU A 291 -20.17 1.28 19.88
C GLU A 291 -18.75 0.91 19.42
N THR A 292 -18.46 -0.40 19.32
CA THR A 292 -17.20 -0.91 18.79
C THR A 292 -17.28 -1.08 17.27
N ARG A 293 -18.43 -1.52 16.74
CA ARG A 293 -18.68 -1.59 15.28
C ARG A 293 -18.50 -0.25 14.60
N ASP A 294 -19.02 0.83 15.19
CA ASP A 294 -18.86 2.19 14.67
C ASP A 294 -17.39 2.66 14.60
N GLN A 295 -16.48 1.93 15.26
CA GLN A 295 -15.07 2.23 15.25
C GLN A 295 -14.29 1.50 14.14
N PHE A 296 -14.92 0.56 13.44
CA PHE A 296 -14.31 -0.11 12.30
C PHE A 296 -14.15 0.86 11.12
N TYR A 297 -13.10 0.60 10.37
CA TYR A 297 -12.74 1.31 9.15
C TYR A 297 -12.82 0.35 7.97
N ILE A 298 -13.04 0.94 6.81
CA ILE A 298 -12.96 0.26 5.52
C ILE A 298 -12.09 1.11 4.58
N ASP A 299 -11.20 0.44 3.87
CA ASP A 299 -10.43 1.03 2.77
C ASP A 299 -11.25 0.89 1.49
N ILE A 300 -11.57 2.03 0.89
CA ILE A 300 -12.38 2.13 -0.34
C ILE A 300 -11.52 2.74 -1.42
N GLY A 301 -11.39 2.06 -2.55
CA GLY A 301 -10.65 2.51 -3.71
C GLY A 301 -11.58 2.94 -4.84
N ILE A 302 -11.19 3.98 -5.56
CA ILE A 302 -11.68 4.26 -6.90
C ILE A 302 -10.50 4.11 -7.87
N GLU A 303 -10.75 3.48 -9.01
CA GLU A 303 -9.77 3.21 -10.04
C GLU A 303 -10.23 3.74 -11.39
N ILE A 304 -9.38 4.52 -12.04
CA ILE A 304 -9.62 5.11 -13.36
C ILE A 304 -8.68 4.44 -14.35
N ARG A 305 -9.25 3.65 -15.26
CA ARG A 305 -8.51 2.86 -16.26
C ARG A 305 -8.84 3.31 -17.68
N ARG A 306 -7.82 3.37 -18.54
CA ARG A 306 -7.95 3.55 -19.99
C ARG A 306 -7.15 2.46 -20.73
N PRO A 307 -7.76 1.71 -21.66
CA PRO A 307 -7.05 0.69 -22.43
C PRO A 307 -5.85 1.26 -23.22
N GLY A 308 -4.75 0.53 -23.25
CA GLY A 308 -3.49 0.86 -23.90
C GLY A 308 -2.69 2.00 -23.24
N HIS A 309 -3.09 2.43 -22.04
CA HIS A 309 -2.49 3.58 -21.36
C HIS A 309 -2.06 3.26 -19.92
N VAL A 310 -1.14 4.10 -19.44
CA VAL A 310 -0.80 4.26 -18.04
C VAL A 310 -1.39 5.58 -17.56
N MET A 311 -2.29 5.51 -16.59
CA MET A 311 -2.96 6.65 -16.00
C MET A 311 -2.16 7.18 -14.80
N HIS A 312 -1.94 8.50 -14.77
CA HIS A 312 -1.26 9.20 -13.69
C HIS A 312 -2.10 10.35 -13.14
N TRP A 313 -1.92 10.64 -11.85
CA TRP A 313 -2.45 11.82 -11.20
C TRP A 313 -1.60 13.05 -11.52
N ARG A 314 -2.24 14.18 -11.81
CA ARG A 314 -1.57 15.46 -12.05
C ARG A 314 -1.23 16.12 -10.72
N SER A 315 0.05 16.42 -10.50
CA SER A 315 0.55 17.00 -9.25
C SER A 315 -0.10 18.35 -8.92
N GLY A 316 -0.37 19.17 -9.94
CA GLY A 316 -1.02 20.47 -9.80
C GLY A 316 -2.47 20.44 -9.31
N ASN A 317 -3.12 19.26 -9.30
CA ASN A 317 -4.54 19.12 -9.01
C ASN A 317 -4.86 18.32 -7.74
N HIS A 318 -3.88 18.09 -6.86
CA HIS A 318 -4.09 17.40 -5.58
C HIS A 318 -5.14 18.08 -4.69
N LEU A 319 -5.27 19.41 -4.75
CA LEU A 319 -6.31 20.14 -4.02
C LEU A 319 -7.72 19.72 -4.47
N ASN A 320 -7.93 19.47 -5.76
CA ASN A 320 -9.22 19.03 -6.29
C ASN A 320 -9.56 17.59 -5.86
N VAL A 321 -8.55 16.73 -5.71
CA VAL A 321 -8.75 15.41 -5.08
C VAL A 321 -9.22 15.58 -3.65
N LEU A 322 -8.55 16.43 -2.85
CA LEU A 322 -8.94 16.71 -1.46
C LEU A 322 -10.33 17.36 -1.34
N ARG A 323 -10.75 18.17 -2.33
CA ARG A 323 -12.12 18.71 -2.37
C ARG A 323 -13.15 17.61 -2.48
N ASN A 324 -12.88 16.59 -3.29
CA ASN A 324 -13.79 15.48 -3.50
C ASN A 324 -13.83 14.50 -2.31
N VAL A 325 -12.68 14.18 -1.72
CA VAL A 325 -12.61 13.18 -0.64
C VAL A 325 -12.77 13.75 0.77
N LEU A 326 -12.68 15.07 0.94
CA LEU A 326 -12.93 15.79 2.20
C LEU A 326 -13.92 16.94 1.98
N PRO A 327 -15.19 16.65 1.64
CA PRO A 327 -16.17 17.67 1.29
C PRO A 327 -16.47 18.63 2.45
N SER A 328 -16.42 18.17 3.71
CA SER A 328 -16.67 19.01 4.89
C SER A 328 -15.52 19.96 5.23
N ALA A 329 -14.30 19.69 4.75
CA ALA A 329 -13.17 20.57 4.96
C ALA A 329 -13.27 21.85 4.09
N THR A 330 -12.91 23.00 4.63
CA THR A 330 -12.78 24.24 3.84
C THR A 330 -11.49 24.24 3.02
N ASP A 331 -11.43 25.04 1.95
CA ASP A 331 -10.20 25.17 1.16
C ASP A 331 -8.96 25.59 1.99
N PRO A 332 -9.04 26.54 2.94
CA PRO A 332 -7.93 26.82 3.85
C PRO A 332 -7.47 25.60 4.65
N GLN A 333 -8.39 24.76 5.11
CA GLN A 333 -8.05 23.52 5.82
C GLN A 333 -7.37 22.52 4.87
N ARG A 334 -7.84 22.35 3.63
CA ARG A 334 -7.23 21.48 2.62
C ARG A 334 -5.81 21.93 2.25
N HIS A 335 -5.58 23.23 2.09
CA HIS A 335 -4.24 23.78 1.89
C HIS A 335 -3.33 23.53 3.11
N ALA A 336 -3.86 23.65 4.33
CA ALA A 336 -3.11 23.33 5.53
C ALA A 336 -2.74 21.85 5.62
N ILE A 337 -3.61 20.94 5.13
CA ILE A 337 -3.29 19.51 4.99
C ILE A 337 -2.11 19.31 4.04
N MET A 338 -2.14 19.92 2.85
CA MET A 338 -1.06 19.80 1.85
C MET A 338 0.29 20.33 2.33
N LYS A 339 0.30 21.31 3.24
CA LYS A 339 1.51 21.86 3.87
C LYS A 339 1.94 21.13 5.14
N SER A 340 1.15 20.16 5.60
CA SER A 340 1.42 19.44 6.85
C SER A 340 2.56 18.42 6.66
N PRO A 341 3.29 18.08 7.72
CA PRO A 341 4.31 17.03 7.67
C PRO A 341 3.75 15.63 7.40
N ASN A 342 2.42 15.45 7.50
CA ASN A 342 1.75 14.19 7.20
C ASN A 342 1.39 14.05 5.71
N PHE A 343 1.58 15.10 4.91
CA PHE A 343 1.37 15.04 3.47
C PHE A 343 2.67 14.62 2.78
N HIS A 344 2.63 13.48 2.13
CA HIS A 344 3.75 12.92 1.38
C HIS A 344 3.45 13.02 -0.11
N HIS A 345 4.23 13.83 -0.82
CA HIS A 345 4.15 13.96 -2.27
C HIS A 345 4.99 12.87 -2.95
N ASP A 346 4.36 12.01 -3.72
CA ASP A 346 5.00 10.84 -4.35
C ASP A 346 5.16 11.08 -5.86
N ALA A 347 6.21 11.81 -6.24
CA ALA A 347 6.52 12.12 -7.64
C ALA A 347 6.85 10.85 -8.44
N ALA A 348 6.31 10.74 -9.66
CA ALA A 348 6.49 9.57 -10.53
C ALA A 348 7.73 9.74 -11.42
N SER A 349 8.67 8.80 -11.35
CA SER A 349 9.83 8.72 -12.25
C SER A 349 10.64 10.03 -12.39
N GLN A 350 10.70 10.84 -11.32
CA GLN A 350 11.34 12.17 -11.29
C GLN A 350 10.70 13.23 -12.21
N LEU A 351 9.48 12.99 -12.71
CA LEU A 351 8.66 13.99 -13.37
C LEU A 351 7.88 14.78 -12.33
N THR A 352 7.86 16.10 -12.46
CA THR A 352 7.14 16.99 -11.53
C THR A 352 5.65 17.09 -11.85
N ASP A 353 5.25 16.79 -13.08
CA ASP A 353 3.85 16.89 -13.54
C ASP A 353 2.97 15.77 -12.99
N PHE A 354 3.59 14.63 -12.66
CA PHE A 354 2.91 13.42 -12.21
C PHE A 354 3.30 13.09 -10.79
N ALA A 355 2.30 13.08 -9.91
CA ALA A 355 2.52 12.66 -8.55
C ALA A 355 1.25 12.11 -7.93
N GLY A 356 1.42 11.03 -7.17
CA GLY A 356 0.48 10.64 -6.15
C GLY A 356 0.69 11.44 -4.87
N PHE A 357 -0.11 11.16 -3.85
CA PHE A 357 0.16 11.61 -2.50
C PHE A 357 -0.42 10.66 -1.46
N ARG A 358 0.14 10.72 -0.25
CA ARG A 358 -0.38 10.03 0.93
C ARG A 358 -0.56 11.03 2.06
N VAL A 359 -1.69 10.98 2.74
CA VAL A 359 -1.94 11.90 3.86
C VAL A 359 -2.87 11.34 4.92
N ALA A 360 -2.52 11.56 6.18
CA ALA A 360 -3.43 11.44 7.31
C ALA A 360 -3.99 12.85 7.63
N PRO A 361 -5.26 13.15 7.32
CA PRO A 361 -5.84 14.49 7.53
C PRO A 361 -6.07 14.82 9.01
N LEU A 362 -6.01 13.82 9.90
CA LEU A 362 -6.22 13.94 11.34
C LEU A 362 -7.59 14.58 11.65
N THR A 363 -7.62 15.57 12.56
CA THR A 363 -8.86 16.27 12.97
C THR A 363 -9.59 16.94 11.81
N ARG A 364 -8.90 17.24 10.70
CA ARG A 364 -9.51 17.86 9.51
C ARG A 364 -10.27 16.86 8.63
N GLY A 365 -10.08 15.55 8.82
CA GLY A 365 -10.85 14.51 8.16
C GLY A 365 -11.94 13.90 9.03
N ALA A 366 -12.05 14.32 10.30
CA ALA A 366 -12.94 13.70 11.27
C ALA A 366 -14.42 13.85 10.91
N ALA A 367 -14.83 14.98 10.35
CA ALA A 367 -16.21 15.23 9.93
C ALA A 367 -16.65 14.29 8.79
N ASP A 368 -15.74 14.02 7.85
CA ASP A 368 -15.95 13.10 6.72
C ASP A 368 -15.63 11.63 7.11
N GLY A 369 -15.21 11.38 8.35
CA GLY A 369 -14.79 10.05 8.81
C GLY A 369 -13.53 9.49 8.14
N VAL A 370 -12.74 10.33 7.45
CA VAL A 370 -11.54 9.94 6.69
C VAL A 370 -10.31 9.96 7.61
N ALA A 371 -9.68 8.80 7.79
CA ALA A 371 -8.45 8.65 8.58
C ALA A 371 -7.18 8.70 7.75
N TYR A 372 -7.24 8.28 6.48
CA TYR A 372 -6.09 8.20 5.59
C TYR A 372 -6.50 8.28 4.13
N ILE A 373 -5.67 8.89 3.29
CA ILE A 373 -5.86 9.03 1.85
C ILE A 373 -4.56 8.61 1.16
N ASN A 374 -4.67 7.78 0.13
CA ASN A 374 -3.57 7.26 -0.67
C ASN A 374 -3.92 7.33 -2.15
N VAL A 375 -3.22 8.19 -2.87
CA VAL A 375 -3.46 8.50 -4.28
C VAL A 375 -2.21 8.08 -5.04
N TYR A 376 -2.33 7.16 -5.98
CA TYR A 376 -1.20 6.57 -6.69
C TYR A 376 -1.58 6.03 -8.07
N SER A 377 -0.59 5.72 -8.90
CA SER A 377 -0.79 4.92 -10.10
C SER A 377 -0.48 3.44 -9.80
N THR A 378 -1.29 2.52 -10.33
CA THR A 378 -1.09 1.07 -10.14
C THR A 378 0.13 0.53 -10.88
N GLU A 379 0.87 1.37 -11.61
CA GLU A 379 2.16 1.04 -12.22
C GLU A 379 3.21 0.58 -11.19
N LYS A 380 2.98 0.90 -9.90
CA LYS A 380 3.76 0.40 -8.77
C LYS A 380 3.80 -1.13 -8.70
N GLU A 381 2.75 -1.82 -9.13
CA GLU A 381 2.60 -3.27 -8.96
C GLU A 381 3.68 -4.06 -9.70
N ILE A 382 4.22 -3.54 -10.82
CA ILE A 382 5.29 -4.20 -11.59
C ILE A 382 6.58 -4.37 -10.78
N HIS A 383 6.85 -3.44 -9.88
CA HIS A 383 8.07 -3.41 -9.08
C HIS A 383 7.79 -3.48 -7.57
N TYR A 384 6.55 -3.81 -7.19
CA TYR A 384 6.16 -3.97 -5.80
C TYR A 384 6.69 -5.30 -5.25
N GLN A 385 7.38 -5.25 -4.11
CA GLN A 385 7.87 -6.44 -3.41
C GLN A 385 7.59 -6.29 -1.91
N LEU A 386 6.92 -7.29 -1.34
CA LEU A 386 6.63 -7.33 0.10
C LEU A 386 7.90 -7.46 0.96
N HIS A 387 8.96 -8.07 0.41
CA HIS A 387 10.26 -8.19 1.04
C HIS A 387 11.29 -7.27 0.35
N LYS A 388 12.43 -7.03 1.01
CA LYS A 388 13.57 -6.33 0.39
C LYS A 388 14.15 -7.18 -0.74
N GLY A 389 13.62 -7.01 -1.94
CA GLY A 389 14.03 -7.74 -3.13
C GLY A 389 14.79 -6.86 -4.14
N MET A 390 14.78 -7.32 -5.39
CA MET A 390 15.49 -6.69 -6.50
C MET A 390 15.13 -5.21 -6.68
N PHE A 391 13.87 -4.82 -6.46
CA PHE A 391 13.35 -3.46 -6.67
C PHE A 391 13.51 -2.50 -5.48
N ALA A 392 14.27 -2.88 -4.44
CA ALA A 392 14.53 -1.98 -3.33
C ALA A 392 15.24 -0.67 -3.79
N ARG A 393 14.97 0.46 -3.13
CA ARG A 393 15.68 1.72 -3.43
C ARG A 393 17.20 1.54 -3.25
N ALA A 394 17.97 1.95 -4.26
CA ALA A 394 19.44 2.00 -4.17
C ALA A 394 19.88 3.02 -3.11
N LYS A 395 20.84 2.62 -2.27
CA LYS A 395 21.42 3.46 -1.21
C LYS A 395 22.79 3.99 -1.65
N PRO A 396 23.25 5.17 -1.17
CA PRO A 396 24.55 5.72 -1.54
C PRO A 396 25.73 4.75 -1.33
N ARG A 397 25.70 3.95 -0.25
CA ARG A 397 26.73 2.92 0.02
C ARG A 397 26.83 1.84 -1.05
N GLU A 398 25.76 1.61 -1.82
CA GLU A 398 25.74 0.61 -2.90
C GLU A 398 26.45 1.11 -4.17
N LEU A 399 26.76 2.40 -4.25
CA LEU A 399 27.58 3.01 -5.31
C LEU A 399 29.08 2.80 -5.09
N LEU A 400 29.49 2.28 -3.91
CA LEU A 400 30.90 2.02 -3.61
C LEU A 400 31.39 0.77 -4.39
N PRO A 401 32.70 0.69 -4.72
CA PRO A 401 33.24 -0.38 -5.57
C PRO A 401 32.92 -1.81 -5.12
N GLN A 402 32.78 -2.04 -3.81
CA GLN A 402 32.48 -3.36 -3.24
C GLN A 402 31.03 -3.81 -3.49
N ALA A 403 30.11 -2.87 -3.64
CA ALA A 403 28.66 -3.15 -3.76
C ALA A 403 28.10 -2.81 -5.15
N ILE A 404 28.81 -2.03 -5.97
CA ILE A 404 28.33 -1.54 -7.26
C ILE A 404 27.99 -2.67 -8.25
N LYS A 405 28.72 -3.79 -8.22
CA LYS A 405 28.41 -4.97 -9.05
C LYS A 405 27.04 -5.57 -8.73
N MET A 406 26.69 -5.61 -7.45
CA MET A 406 25.38 -6.12 -7.01
C MET A 406 24.26 -5.13 -7.37
N LEU A 407 24.52 -3.83 -7.24
CA LEU A 407 23.58 -2.80 -7.68
C LEU A 407 23.34 -2.88 -9.20
N SER A 408 24.40 -2.99 -10.00
CA SER A 408 24.31 -3.15 -11.45
C SER A 408 23.49 -4.38 -11.85
N LYS A 409 23.71 -5.53 -11.19
CA LYS A 409 22.88 -6.73 -11.40
C LYS A 409 21.40 -6.44 -11.13
N ARG A 410 21.08 -5.69 -10.07
CA ARG A 410 19.68 -5.35 -9.73
C ARG A 410 19.06 -4.40 -10.74
N ILE A 411 19.80 -3.37 -11.18
CA ILE A 411 19.35 -2.44 -12.22
C ILE A 411 19.09 -3.19 -13.53
N ASN A 412 19.94 -4.15 -13.92
CA ASN A 412 19.70 -4.99 -15.09
C ASN A 412 18.36 -5.77 -15.00
N GLU A 413 17.97 -6.25 -13.83
CA GLU A 413 16.66 -6.88 -13.64
C GLU A 413 15.50 -5.87 -13.74
N TRP A 414 15.71 -4.62 -13.31
CA TRP A 414 14.72 -3.54 -13.51
C TRP A 414 14.53 -3.27 -15.00
N THR A 415 15.64 -3.13 -15.73
CA THR A 415 15.65 -2.88 -17.17
C THR A 415 14.92 -3.97 -17.93
N LYS A 416 15.15 -5.25 -17.62
CA LYS A 416 14.39 -6.38 -18.22
C LYS A 416 12.89 -6.25 -17.97
N SER A 417 12.49 -5.92 -16.74
CA SER A 417 11.08 -5.81 -16.35
C SER A 417 10.39 -4.63 -17.06
N PHE A 418 11.06 -3.47 -17.15
CA PHE A 418 10.54 -2.33 -17.89
C PHE A 418 10.51 -2.57 -19.39
N PHE A 419 11.51 -3.25 -19.95
CA PHE A 419 11.53 -3.63 -21.35
C PHE A 419 10.37 -4.55 -21.70
N ALA A 420 10.13 -5.60 -20.92
CA ALA A 420 8.98 -6.50 -21.11
C ALA A 420 7.65 -5.73 -21.05
N SER A 421 7.54 -4.75 -20.13
CA SER A 421 6.35 -3.89 -19.99
C SER A 421 6.06 -3.03 -21.22
N THR A 422 7.02 -2.83 -22.13
CA THR A 422 6.80 -2.07 -23.38
C THR A 422 5.97 -2.83 -24.43
N GLY A 423 5.70 -4.13 -24.23
CA GLY A 423 4.97 -4.96 -25.20
C GLY A 423 5.84 -5.41 -26.38
N VAL A 424 7.11 -5.69 -26.14
CA VAL A 424 7.99 -6.34 -27.13
C VAL A 424 7.61 -7.82 -27.32
N GLU A 425 8.05 -8.41 -28.44
CA GLU A 425 7.82 -9.83 -28.77
C GLU A 425 6.34 -10.22 -28.99
N GLY A 426 5.53 -9.27 -29.46
CA GLY A 426 4.11 -9.51 -29.75
C GLY A 426 3.18 -9.39 -28.55
N ASN A 427 3.71 -9.04 -27.37
CA ASN A 427 2.92 -8.82 -26.17
C ASN A 427 2.23 -7.45 -26.16
N THR A 428 1.11 -7.34 -25.45
CA THR A 428 0.46 -6.05 -25.23
C THR A 428 1.27 -5.25 -24.19
N PRO A 429 1.56 -3.96 -24.41
CA PRO A 429 2.22 -3.14 -23.41
C PRO A 429 1.44 -3.11 -22.10
N GLN A 430 2.14 -3.14 -20.96
CA GLN A 430 1.50 -3.20 -19.65
C GLN A 430 0.71 -1.91 -19.38
N GLU A 431 -0.54 -2.05 -18.94
CA GLU A 431 -1.39 -0.93 -18.55
C GLU A 431 -1.25 -0.63 -17.05
N ALA A 432 -1.67 0.57 -16.66
CA ALA A 432 -1.86 0.92 -15.26
C ALA A 432 -2.93 2.00 -15.12
N ALA A 433 -3.58 2.01 -13.97
CA ALA A 433 -4.70 2.86 -13.62
C ALA A 433 -4.30 3.92 -12.59
N ALA A 434 -5.08 5.00 -12.52
CA ALA A 434 -4.97 5.99 -11.47
C ALA A 434 -5.93 5.58 -10.34
N ARG A 435 -5.39 5.37 -9.14
CA ARG A 435 -6.14 4.90 -7.97
C ARG A 435 -6.14 5.92 -6.85
N CYS A 436 -7.31 6.19 -6.28
CA CYS A 436 -7.48 6.96 -5.05
C CYS A 436 -8.17 6.07 -4.02
N GLU A 437 -7.49 5.84 -2.92
CA GLU A 437 -7.90 4.93 -1.86
C GLU A 437 -8.01 5.73 -0.56
N ILE A 438 -9.14 5.59 0.14
CA ILE A 438 -9.39 6.28 1.39
C ILE A 438 -9.80 5.30 2.47
N ARG A 439 -9.26 5.51 3.68
CA ARG A 439 -9.68 4.81 4.89
C ARG A 439 -10.75 5.63 5.57
N VAL A 440 -11.98 5.11 5.58
CA VAL A 440 -13.13 5.78 6.19
C VAL A 440 -13.79 4.93 7.25
N ARG A 441 -14.58 5.54 8.13
CA ARG A 441 -15.47 4.79 9.02
C ARG A 441 -16.38 3.89 8.18
N MET A 442 -16.58 2.65 8.65
CA MET A 442 -17.37 1.66 7.92
C MET A 442 -18.79 2.14 7.59
N ARG A 443 -19.43 2.94 8.45
CA ARG A 443 -20.73 3.58 8.19
C ARG A 443 -20.78 4.55 7.00
N GLN A 444 -19.66 4.79 6.33
CA GLN A 444 -19.54 5.64 5.14
C GLN A 444 -19.37 4.81 3.85
N TYR A 445 -19.48 3.48 3.95
CA TYR A 445 -19.18 2.56 2.86
C TYR A 445 -20.00 2.78 1.59
N ASP A 446 -21.17 3.41 1.68
CA ASP A 446 -22.12 3.69 0.59
C ASP A 446 -22.10 5.16 0.15
N GLN A 447 -21.41 6.04 0.88
CA GLN A 447 -21.45 7.49 0.68
C GLN A 447 -20.22 8.06 -0.04
N VAL A 448 -19.06 7.43 0.15
CA VAL A 448 -17.80 8.00 -0.35
C VAL A 448 -17.37 7.41 -1.68
N LEU A 449 -16.69 8.21 -2.50
CA LEU A 449 -16.17 7.82 -3.82
C LEU A 449 -17.26 7.28 -4.78
N ARG A 450 -18.49 7.79 -4.68
CA ARG A 450 -19.63 7.38 -5.51
C ARG A 450 -19.66 8.04 -6.89
N HIS A 451 -19.37 9.33 -6.96
CA HIS A 451 -19.46 10.08 -8.21
C HIS A 451 -18.21 10.93 -8.44
N TRP A 452 -17.66 10.83 -9.64
CA TRP A 452 -16.53 11.61 -10.13
C TRP A 452 -16.88 12.09 -11.52
N ASP A 453 -17.20 13.38 -11.65
CA ASP A 453 -17.60 13.94 -12.93
C ASP A 453 -16.45 13.90 -13.95
N ASP A 454 -16.80 13.81 -15.24
CA ASP A 454 -15.82 13.62 -16.31
C ASP A 454 -14.84 14.79 -16.42
N ALA A 455 -15.32 16.01 -16.19
CA ALA A 455 -14.49 17.21 -16.25
C ALA A 455 -13.42 17.19 -15.16
N LEU A 456 -13.78 16.71 -13.96
CA LEU A 456 -12.91 16.54 -12.82
C LEU A 456 -11.91 15.43 -13.12
N VAL A 457 -12.32 14.26 -13.64
CA VAL A 457 -11.38 13.18 -14.00
C VAL A 457 -10.35 13.66 -15.03
N GLN A 458 -10.76 14.40 -16.05
CA GLN A 458 -9.87 14.97 -17.07
C GLN A 458 -8.91 16.02 -16.49
N GLN A 459 -9.33 16.75 -15.46
CA GLN A 459 -8.44 17.66 -14.73
C GLN A 459 -7.47 16.90 -13.81
N LEU A 460 -7.94 15.86 -13.14
CA LEU A 460 -7.18 15.16 -12.10
C LEU A 460 -6.13 14.21 -12.68
N THR A 461 -6.38 13.66 -13.86
CA THR A 461 -5.58 12.58 -14.44
C THR A 461 -5.03 12.90 -15.82
N SER A 462 -3.97 12.20 -16.18
CA SER A 462 -3.37 12.19 -17.51
C SER A 462 -3.17 10.76 -17.97
N SER A 463 -3.41 10.50 -19.25
CA SER A 463 -3.22 9.19 -19.87
C SER A 463 -2.01 9.19 -20.80
N ILE A 464 -1.03 8.34 -20.51
CA ILE A 464 0.19 8.20 -21.33
C ILE A 464 0.11 6.86 -22.05
N PRO A 465 0.33 6.77 -23.37
CA PRO A 465 0.37 5.47 -24.05
C PRO A 465 1.36 4.53 -23.37
N SER A 466 0.94 3.32 -23.04
CA SER A 466 1.72 2.40 -22.19
C SER A 466 3.13 2.17 -22.71
N LYS A 467 3.27 1.97 -24.03
CA LYS A 467 4.58 1.79 -24.67
C LYS A 467 5.49 3.01 -24.46
N VAL A 468 4.96 4.23 -24.58
CA VAL A 468 5.73 5.46 -24.37
C VAL A 468 6.21 5.55 -22.92
N TRP A 469 5.34 5.27 -21.96
CA TRP A 469 5.69 5.29 -20.54
C TRP A 469 6.78 4.27 -20.18
N TRP A 470 6.61 3.02 -20.60
CA TRP A 470 7.58 1.96 -20.28
C TRP A 470 8.90 2.14 -21.01
N THR A 471 8.91 2.63 -22.25
CA THR A 471 10.15 3.00 -22.95
C THR A 471 10.88 4.13 -22.23
N PHE A 472 10.16 5.10 -21.67
CA PHE A 472 10.77 6.17 -20.86
C PHE A 472 11.46 5.61 -19.62
N LYS A 473 10.77 4.77 -18.84
CA LYS A 473 11.37 4.14 -17.63
C LYS A 473 12.52 3.21 -17.98
N TRP A 474 12.40 2.46 -19.08
CA TRP A 474 13.48 1.61 -19.60
C TRP A 474 14.71 2.44 -19.95
N ASN A 475 14.57 3.53 -20.72
CA ASN A 475 15.68 4.42 -21.07
C ASN A 475 16.40 4.93 -19.81
N ARG A 476 15.67 5.38 -18.80
CA ARG A 476 16.24 5.86 -17.53
C ARG A 476 16.98 4.78 -16.74
N ALA A 477 16.45 3.56 -16.71
CA ALA A 477 17.08 2.44 -16.04
C ALA A 477 18.34 1.97 -16.78
N THR A 478 18.30 1.89 -18.12
CA THR A 478 19.43 1.49 -18.96
C THR A 478 20.60 2.47 -18.91
N ALA A 479 20.33 3.76 -18.68
CA ALA A 479 21.38 4.77 -18.55
C ALA A 479 22.14 4.71 -17.21
N CYS A 480 21.61 3.99 -16.21
CA CYS A 480 22.25 3.79 -14.91
C CYS A 480 23.11 2.52 -14.92
#